data_AF-A0AAV8X1M8-F1
#
_entry.id   AF-A0AAV8X1M8-F1
#
_cell.length_a   1.000
_cell.length_b   1.000
_cell.length_c   1.000
_cell.angle_alpha   90.00
_cell.angle_beta   90.00
_cell.angle_gamma   90.00
#
_symmetry.space_group_name_H-M   'P 1'
#
loop_
_entity.id
_entity.type
_entity.pdbx_description
1 polymer ?
#
loop_
_entity_poly.entity_id
_entity_poly.type
_entity_poly.pdbx_seq_one_letter_code
_entity_poly.pdbx_strand_id
1 'polypeptide(L)'
;MAFKMNENHWNVLIDFMESHKEFARGQFVGPNGKTTQRKFWEELSGKLNSLGHGIRPVEKWQKSWADIKYTIKKKAFYNNQQLVATGGGPKMNKSLNIWEERAVAILGKTFHEGVERAECGVSNNTCYYFPLR
;
A
#
# COMPACT_ATOMS: atom_id res chain seq x y z
N MET A 1 17.18 14.73 -5.45
CA MET A 1 16.99 14.21 -4.08
C MET A 1 15.68 13.43 -4.02
N ALA A 2 15.72 12.14 -3.70
CA ALA A 2 14.52 11.34 -3.55
C ALA A 2 13.78 11.79 -2.28
N PHE A 3 12.52 12.18 -2.39
CA PHE A 3 11.71 12.54 -1.23
C PHE A 3 11.54 11.32 -0.34
N LYS A 4 12.14 11.39 0.86
CA LYS A 4 11.98 10.37 1.90
C LYS A 4 10.71 10.72 2.68
N MET A 5 9.76 9.79 2.72
CA MET A 5 8.56 9.97 3.52
C MET A 5 8.95 9.96 5.01
N ASN A 6 8.87 11.12 5.66
CA ASN A 6 9.15 11.30 7.09
C ASN A 6 8.14 10.56 7.97
N GLU A 7 8.56 10.29 9.21
CA GLU A 7 7.78 9.55 10.22
C GLU A 7 6.41 10.21 10.50
N ASN A 8 6.35 11.55 10.52
CA ASN A 8 5.10 12.29 10.69
C ASN A 8 4.11 12.01 9.54
N HIS A 9 4.60 11.95 8.29
CA HIS A 9 3.75 11.61 7.15
C HIS A 9 3.25 10.16 7.25
N TRP A 10 4.10 9.23 7.69
CA TRP A 10 3.69 7.85 7.90
C TRP A 10 2.60 7.74 8.95
N ASN A 11 2.74 8.46 10.06
CA ASN A 11 1.78 8.41 11.15
C ASN A 11 0.40 8.92 10.70
N VAL A 12 0.35 10.12 10.09
CA VAL A 12 -0.91 10.67 9.56
C VAL A 12 -1.52 9.80 8.46
N LEU A 13 -0.69 9.26 7.57
CA LEU A 13 -1.16 8.37 6.51
C LEU A 13 -1.79 7.10 7.09
N ILE A 14 -1.07 6.41 7.97
CA ILE A 14 -1.50 5.13 8.53
C ILE A 14 -2.71 5.32 9.44
N ASP A 15 -2.72 6.35 10.29
CA ASP A 15 -3.84 6.68 11.17
C ASP A 15 -5.14 6.95 10.40
N PHE A 16 -5.04 7.71 9.30
CA PHE A 16 -6.18 7.96 8.42
C PHE A 16 -6.67 6.69 7.74
N MET A 17 -5.76 5.83 7.28
CA MET A 17 -6.09 4.54 6.67
C MET A 17 -6.70 3.57 7.69
N GLU A 18 -6.27 3.63 8.95
CA GLU A 18 -6.78 2.81 10.05
C GLU A 18 -8.21 3.20 10.42
N SER A 19 -8.48 4.51 10.43
CA SER A 19 -9.82 5.07 10.62
C SER A 19 -10.78 4.76 9.46
N HIS A 20 -10.25 4.68 8.23
CA HIS A 20 -11.04 4.41 7.02
C HIS A 20 -10.56 3.14 6.30
N LYS A 21 -10.79 1.97 6.91
CA LYS A 21 -10.33 0.67 6.36
C LYS A 21 -10.85 0.38 4.95
N GLU A 22 -12.10 0.75 4.65
CA GLU A 22 -12.70 0.62 3.32
C GLU A 22 -11.93 1.46 2.27
N PHE A 23 -11.50 2.66 2.67
CA PHE A 23 -10.67 3.54 1.85
C PHE A 23 -9.28 2.96 1.62
N ALA A 24 -8.65 2.46 2.69
CA ALA A 24 -7.33 1.86 2.63
C ALA A 24 -7.27 0.64 1.70
N ARG A 25 -8.32 -0.18 1.73
CA ARG A 25 -8.48 -1.36 0.87
C ARG A 25 -8.92 -1.01 -0.55
N GLY A 26 -9.44 0.20 -0.77
CA GLY A 26 -9.98 0.62 -2.05
C GLY A 26 -11.31 -0.06 -2.39
N GLN A 27 -12.02 -0.59 -1.39
CA GLN A 27 -13.30 -1.28 -1.53
C GLN A 27 -14.46 -0.27 -1.59
N PHE A 28 -14.44 0.62 -2.58
CA PHE A 28 -15.56 1.51 -2.82
C PHE A 28 -16.51 0.88 -3.83
N VAL A 29 -17.61 0.33 -3.33
CA VAL A 29 -18.64 -0.30 -4.16
C VAL A 29 -19.69 0.76 -4.55
N GLY A 30 -20.01 0.83 -5.85
CA GLY A 30 -21.12 1.63 -6.38
C GLY A 30 -20.71 2.86 -7.19
N PRO A 31 -21.69 3.55 -7.80
CA PRO A 31 -21.47 4.64 -8.77
C PRO A 31 -20.76 5.86 -8.18
N ASN A 32 -20.89 6.08 -6.87
CA ASN A 32 -20.25 7.20 -6.16
C ASN A 32 -18.87 6.86 -5.58
N GLY A 33 -18.42 5.61 -5.70
CA GLY A 33 -17.20 5.13 -5.04
C GLY A 33 -15.95 5.91 -5.40
N LYS A 34 -15.78 6.22 -6.70
CA LYS A 34 -14.64 7.01 -7.21
C LYS A 34 -14.64 8.44 -6.66
N THR A 35 -15.82 9.05 -6.55
CA THR A 35 -15.98 10.41 -6.02
C THR A 35 -15.65 10.45 -4.52
N THR A 36 -16.16 9.49 -3.75
CA THR A 36 -15.87 9.38 -2.32
C THR A 36 -14.40 9.10 -2.06
N GLN A 37 -13.79 8.21 -2.84
CA GLN A 37 -12.36 7.93 -2.77
C GLN A 37 -11.52 9.18 -3.04
N ARG A 38 -11.88 9.95 -4.08
CA ARG A 38 -11.18 11.21 -4.38
C ARG A 38 -11.27 12.20 -3.21
N LYS A 39 -12.45 12.37 -2.62
CA LYS A 39 -12.64 13.24 -1.43
C LYS A 39 -11.76 12.83 -0.26
N PHE A 40 -11.70 11.55 0.06
CA PHE A 40 -10.81 11.05 1.14
C PHE A 40 -9.34 11.31 0.84
N TRP A 41 -8.91 11.15 -0.41
CA TRP A 41 -7.57 11.49 -0.83
C TRP A 41 -7.26 12.99 -0.76
N GLU A 42 -8.22 13.84 -1.13
CA GLU A 42 -8.10 15.29 -1.02
C GLU A 42 -7.96 15.72 0.45
N GLU A 43 -8.78 15.17 1.34
CA GLU A 43 -8.69 15.43 2.78
C GLU A 43 -7.35 14.99 3.36
N LEU A 44 -6.92 13.76 3.05
CA LEU A 44 -5.64 13.22 3.49
C LEU A 44 -4.46 14.04 2.96
N SER A 45 -4.52 14.46 1.69
CA SER A 45 -3.50 15.33 1.11
C SER A 45 -3.44 16.67 1.82
N GLY A 46 -4.58 17.24 2.23
CA GLY A 46 -4.64 18.44 3.05
C GLY A 46 -3.90 18.26 4.37
N LYS A 47 -4.24 17.19 5.12
CA LYS A 47 -3.61 16.84 6.40
C LYS A 47 -2.10 16.65 6.27
N LEU A 48 -1.65 15.95 5.23
CA LEU A 48 -0.22 15.70 4.99
C LEU A 48 0.52 16.97 4.56
N ASN A 49 -0.08 17.80 3.72
CA ASN A 49 0.53 19.07 3.28
C ASN A 49 0.61 20.10 4.42
N SER A 50 -0.33 20.06 5.38
CA SER A 50 -0.28 20.89 6.59
C SER A 50 0.91 20.60 7.52
N LEU A 51 1.61 19.47 7.35
CA LEU A 51 2.82 19.16 8.12
C LEU A 51 4.04 20.01 7.72
N GLY A 52 3.94 20.85 6.68
CA GLY A 52 4.97 21.85 6.35
C GLY A 52 6.24 21.31 5.69
N HIS A 53 6.29 20.02 5.36
CA HIS A 53 7.47 19.37 4.77
C HIS A 53 7.45 19.30 3.23
N GLY A 54 6.58 20.09 2.60
CA GLY A 54 6.43 20.20 1.15
C GLY A 54 5.02 19.85 0.66
N ILE A 55 4.51 20.67 -0.26
CA ILE A 55 3.16 20.50 -0.82
C ILE A 55 3.23 19.44 -1.92
N ARG A 56 2.41 18.40 -1.80
CA ARG A 56 2.26 17.36 -2.81
C ARG A 56 0.84 17.27 -3.31
N PRO A 57 0.64 16.99 -4.61
CA PRO A 57 -0.68 16.69 -5.12
C PRO A 57 -1.11 15.30 -4.66
N VAL A 58 -2.42 15.12 -4.57
CA VAL A 58 -3.11 13.87 -4.23
C VAL A 58 -2.52 12.65 -4.95
N GLU A 59 -2.22 12.78 -6.24
CA GLU A 59 -1.68 11.70 -7.07
C GLU A 59 -0.37 11.11 -6.54
N LYS A 60 0.48 11.96 -5.93
CA LYS A 60 1.74 11.49 -5.33
C LYS A 60 1.48 10.68 -4.07
N TRP A 61 0.50 11.08 -3.26
CA TRP A 61 0.10 10.34 -2.06
C TRP A 61 -0.55 9.00 -2.40
N GLN A 62 -1.39 8.98 -3.44
CA GLN A 62 -1.94 7.75 -4.01
C GLN A 62 -0.84 6.79 -4.44
N LYS A 63 0.17 7.29 -5.18
CA LYS A 63 1.32 6.49 -5.60
C LYS A 63 2.11 5.95 -4.40
N SER A 64 2.40 6.80 -3.40
CA SER A 64 3.09 6.37 -2.19
C SER A 64 2.36 5.22 -1.47
N TRP A 65 1.04 5.27 -1.36
CA TRP A 65 0.26 4.16 -0.79
C TRP A 65 0.30 2.90 -1.65
N ALA A 66 0.29 3.03 -2.98
CA ALA A 66 0.46 1.90 -3.89
C ALA A 66 1.85 1.24 -3.75
N ASP A 67 2.92 2.03 -3.64
CA ASP A 67 4.29 1.56 -3.42
C ASP A 67 4.44 0.84 -2.07
N ILE A 68 3.76 1.31 -1.01
CA ILE A 68 3.71 0.62 0.29
C ILE A 68 3.09 -0.76 0.13
N LYS A 69 1.90 -0.83 -0.49
CA LYS A 69 1.20 -2.09 -0.76
C LYS A 69 2.05 -3.05 -1.59
N TYR A 70 2.73 -2.55 -2.61
CA TYR A 70 3.64 -3.34 -3.44
C TYR A 70 4.82 -3.87 -2.63
N THR A 71 5.45 -3.04 -1.80
CA THR A 71 6.58 -3.45 -0.96
C THR A 71 6.18 -4.54 0.02
N ILE A 72 5.02 -4.40 0.66
CA ILE A 72 4.42 -5.41 1.54
C ILE A 72 4.22 -6.73 0.80
N LYS A 73 3.56 -6.71 -0.37
CA LYS A 73 3.34 -7.91 -1.19
C LYS A 73 4.65 -8.57 -1.62
N LYS A 74 5.62 -7.76 -2.06
CA LYS A 74 6.94 -8.24 -2.46
C LYS A 74 7.64 -8.94 -1.30
N LYS A 75 7.65 -8.34 -0.11
CA LYS A 75 8.23 -8.95 1.10
C LYS A 75 7.51 -10.24 1.50
N ALA A 76 6.18 -10.24 1.49
CA ALA A 76 5.38 -11.44 1.78
C ALA A 76 5.65 -12.57 0.77
N PHE A 77 5.73 -12.25 -0.52
CA PHE A 77 6.06 -13.20 -1.57
C PHE A 77 7.45 -13.79 -1.40
N TYR A 78 8.46 -12.98 -1.07
CA TYR A 78 9.80 -13.49 -0.75
C TYR A 78 9.76 -14.41 0.47
N ASN A 79 9.10 -14.01 1.55
CA ASN A 79 8.99 -14.84 2.76
C ASN A 79 8.29 -16.17 2.46
N ASN A 80 7.21 -16.17 1.66
CA ASN A 80 6.50 -17.39 1.28
C ASN A 80 7.35 -18.31 0.40
N GLN A 81 8.07 -17.78 -0.60
CA GLN A 81 9.00 -18.59 -1.40
C GLN A 81 10.09 -19.27 -0.55
N GLN A 82 10.59 -18.60 0.49
CA GLN A 82 11.57 -19.19 1.41
C GLN A 82 10.95 -20.28 2.31
N LEU A 83 9.67 -20.17 2.65
CA LEU A 83 8.95 -21.20 3.41
C LEU A 83 8.71 -22.46 2.56
N VAL A 84 8.37 -22.30 1.28
CA VAL A 84 8.12 -23.41 0.35
C VAL A 84 9.43 -24.07 -0.11
N ALA A 85 10.53 -23.32 -0.17
CA ALA A 85 11.86 -23.87 -0.44
C ALA A 85 12.43 -24.56 0.82
N THR A 86 11.92 -25.75 1.16
CA THR A 86 12.47 -26.65 2.18
C THR A 86 13.81 -27.24 1.75
N GLY A 87 14.84 -26.40 1.70
CA GLY A 87 16.23 -26.76 1.43
C GLY A 87 17.19 -26.10 2.40
N GLY A 88 17.12 -26.45 3.70
CA GLY A 88 18.19 -26.36 4.70
C GLY A 88 18.96 -25.03 4.93
N GLY A 89 18.59 -23.91 4.30
CA GLY A 89 19.32 -22.64 4.37
C GLY A 89 18.79 -21.68 5.46
N PRO A 90 19.64 -20.78 5.99
CA PRO A 90 19.23 -19.81 7.00
C PRO A 90 18.14 -18.86 6.45
N LYS A 91 17.04 -18.73 7.21
CA LYS A 91 15.86 -17.95 6.83
C LYS A 91 16.21 -16.46 6.75
N MET A 92 16.35 -15.92 5.54
CA MET A 92 16.44 -14.47 5.32
C MET A 92 15.03 -13.88 5.24
N ASN A 93 14.35 -13.82 6.38
CA ASN A 93 13.06 -13.11 6.48
C ASN A 93 13.31 -11.61 6.30
N LYS A 94 12.65 -10.98 5.33
CA LYS A 94 12.61 -9.51 5.30
C LYS A 94 11.68 -9.05 6.41
N SER A 95 12.23 -8.38 7.41
CA SER A 95 11.44 -7.70 8.43
C SER A 95 10.58 -6.61 7.78
N LEU A 96 9.31 -6.60 8.17
CA LEU A 96 8.43 -5.48 7.89
C LEU A 96 8.83 -4.34 8.84
N ASN A 97 8.85 -3.13 8.31
CA ASN A 97 8.97 -1.92 9.11
C ASN A 97 7.68 -1.76 9.93
N ILE A 98 7.76 -1.07 11.07
CA ILE A 98 6.63 -0.82 11.98
C ILE A 98 5.42 -0.26 11.20
N TRP A 99 5.66 0.67 10.27
CA TRP A 99 4.61 1.25 9.44
C TRP A 99 3.98 0.27 8.44
N GLU A 100 4.80 -0.63 7.88
CA GLU A 100 4.34 -1.66 6.95
C GLU A 100 3.51 -2.72 7.68
N GLU A 101 3.92 -3.08 8.91
CA GLU A 101 3.19 -4.00 9.77
C GLU A 101 1.80 -3.46 10.13
N ARG A 102 1.72 -2.17 10.50
CA ARG A 102 0.42 -1.50 10.70
C ARG A 102 -0.42 -1.46 9.43
N ALA A 103 0.18 -1.18 8.28
CA ALA A 103 -0.53 -1.22 7.00
C ALA A 103 -1.08 -2.63 6.69
N VAL A 104 -0.32 -3.70 6.98
CA VAL A 104 -0.79 -5.09 6.86
C VAL A 104 -1.98 -5.34 7.78
N ALA A 105 -1.97 -4.84 9.01
CA ALA A 105 -3.08 -4.98 9.94
C ALA A 105 -4.38 -4.33 9.42
N ILE A 106 -4.28 -3.17 8.74
CA ILE A 106 -5.41 -2.47 8.12
C ILE A 106 -5.95 -3.27 6.91
N LEU A 107 -5.04 -3.71 6.03
CA LEU A 107 -5.38 -4.44 4.81
C LEU A 107 -5.92 -5.84 5.09
N GLY A 108 -5.55 -6.44 6.23
CA GLY A 108 -5.96 -7.76 6.66
C GLY A 108 -4.99 -8.87 6.20
N LYS A 109 -5.00 -10.01 6.90
CA LYS A 109 -4.11 -11.14 6.63
C LYS A 109 -4.29 -11.72 5.22
N THR A 110 -5.51 -11.70 4.70
CA THR A 110 -5.83 -12.15 3.33
C THR A 110 -5.19 -11.31 2.23
N PHE A 111 -4.72 -10.10 2.52
CA PHE A 111 -4.10 -9.22 1.52
C PHE A 111 -2.82 -9.78 0.91
N HIS A 112 -2.07 -10.59 1.67
CA HIS A 112 -0.79 -11.14 1.27
C HIS A 112 -0.79 -12.66 1.05
N GLU A 113 -1.90 -13.34 1.38
CA GLU A 113 -2.03 -14.79 1.34
C GLU A 113 -2.35 -15.35 -0.06
N GLY A 114 -2.66 -14.51 -1.05
CA GLY A 114 -3.15 -14.92 -2.38
C GLY A 114 -2.33 -14.45 -3.58
N VAL A 115 -1.00 -14.57 -3.57
CA VAL A 115 -0.21 -14.43 -4.81
C VAL A 115 0.04 -15.82 -5.39
N GLU A 116 -1.01 -16.43 -5.93
CA GLU A 116 -0.83 -17.42 -6.99
C GLU A 116 -0.36 -16.68 -8.25
N ARG A 117 0.67 -17.26 -8.85
CA ARG A 117 1.38 -16.77 -10.02
C ARG A 117 0.54 -17.06 -11.27
N ALA A 118 0.16 -16.02 -12.00
CA ALA A 118 -0.07 -16.14 -13.43
C ALA A 118 0.88 -15.18 -14.14
N GLU A 119 2.00 -15.72 -14.61
CA GLU A 119 2.86 -15.04 -15.58
C GLU A 119 2.15 -15.08 -16.94
N CYS A 120 1.78 -13.92 -17.46
CA CYS A 120 1.71 -13.69 -18.89
C CYS A 120 2.07 -12.23 -19.12
N GLY A 121 3.15 -12.00 -19.86
CA GLY A 121 3.68 -10.68 -20.14
C GLY A 121 2.68 -9.82 -20.89
N VAL A 122 2.45 -8.61 -20.39
CA VAL A 122 1.99 -7.50 -21.21
C VAL A 122 2.75 -6.26 -20.77
N SER A 123 3.76 -5.92 -21.56
CA SER A 123 4.20 -4.53 -21.71
C SER A 123 2.97 -3.68 -21.97
N ASN A 124 2.58 -2.81 -21.02
CA ASN A 124 2.05 -1.48 -21.31
C ASN A 124 1.82 -0.64 -20.05
N ASN A 125 2.15 0.63 -20.23
CA ASN A 125 2.31 1.72 -19.31
C ASN A 125 0.99 2.13 -18.59
N THR A 126 0.46 1.27 -17.73
CA THR A 126 -0.90 1.44 -17.18
C THR A 126 -0.84 1.62 -15.66
N CYS A 127 -0.56 2.87 -15.25
CA CYS A 127 -0.77 3.36 -13.89
C CYS A 127 -2.27 3.49 -13.65
N TYR A 128 -2.99 2.38 -13.44
CA TYR A 128 -4.41 2.43 -13.11
C TYR A 128 -4.69 1.50 -11.94
N TYR A 129 -5.22 2.13 -10.88
CA TYR A 129 -6.34 1.66 -10.07
C TYR A 129 -6.46 0.14 -9.95
N PHE A 130 -6.16 -0.37 -8.75
CA PHE A 130 -6.64 -1.67 -8.29
C PHE A 130 -8.09 -1.93 -8.72
N PRO A 131 -8.36 -3.01 -9.46
CA PRO A 131 -9.61 -3.74 -9.36
C PRO A 131 -9.24 -5.16 -8.97
N LEU A 132 -9.31 -5.47 -7.66
CA LEU A 132 -9.35 -6.85 -7.23
C LEU A 132 -10.76 -7.36 -7.54
N ARG A 133 -10.88 -8.16 -8.60
CA ARG A 133 -11.97 -9.12 -8.74
C ARG A 133 -11.35 -10.50 -8.86
#